data_AF-A0A2H3CQB4-F1
#
_entry.id   AF-A0A2H3CQB4-F1
#
_cell.length_a   1.000
_cell.length_b   1.000
_cell.length_c   1.000
_cell.angle_alpha   90.00
_cell.angle_beta   90.00
_cell.angle_gamma   90.00
#
_symmetry.space_group_name_H-M   'P 1'
#
loop_
_entity.id
_entity.type
_entity.pdbx_description
1 polymer ?
#
loop_
_entity_poly.entity_id
_entity_poly.type
_entity_poly.pdbx_seq_one_letter_code
_entity_poly.pdbx_strand_id
1 'polypeptide(L)'
;MQATTVIQNVYVGESHLQLQEQEERKKRPRKRTRIMGDGMAKLVTGDEFTKHVEEHEQEGIDEQEAKDVRAELMERYKTAIKEWEEREKQRSIRNEKKEAQFCSALAVWEKERDRAKKGKRRVGWAKPKKADFDFEAAATNPKPTKKSME
;
A
#
# COMPACT_ATOMS: atom_id res chain seq x y z
N MET A 1 -27.00 -27.87 -25.34
CA MET A 1 -26.71 -26.57 -25.99
C MET A 1 -26.29 -25.45 -25.02
N GLN A 2 -26.34 -25.62 -23.70
CA GLN A 2 -25.99 -24.53 -22.76
C GLN A 2 -24.47 -24.25 -22.70
N ALA A 3 -23.63 -25.29 -22.79
CA ALA A 3 -22.17 -25.16 -22.71
C ALA A 3 -21.57 -24.31 -23.85
N THR A 4 -22.09 -24.42 -25.07
CA THR A 4 -21.62 -23.65 -26.22
C THR A 4 -21.86 -22.16 -26.06
N THR A 5 -23.03 -21.77 -25.54
CA THR A 5 -23.36 -20.38 -25.19
C THR A 5 -22.43 -19.81 -24.12
N VAL A 6 -22.07 -20.60 -23.11
CA VAL A 6 -21.14 -20.15 -22.06
C VAL A 6 -19.75 -19.87 -22.65
N ILE A 7 -19.25 -20.78 -23.50
CA ILE A 7 -17.94 -20.61 -24.15
C ILE A 7 -17.93 -19.39 -25.08
N GLN A 8 -18.99 -19.19 -25.85
CA GLN A 8 -19.13 -18.03 -26.73
C GLN A 8 -19.15 -16.73 -25.94
N ASN A 9 -19.87 -16.67 -24.83
CA ASN A 9 -19.92 -15.48 -23.98
C ASN A 9 -18.55 -15.15 -23.36
N VAL A 10 -17.80 -16.17 -22.92
CA VAL A 10 -16.44 -15.99 -22.41
C VAL A 10 -15.52 -15.47 -23.51
N TYR A 11 -15.55 -16.09 -24.69
CA TYR A 11 -14.72 -15.70 -25.83
C TYR A 11 -15.01 -14.27 -26.29
N VAL A 12 -16.29 -13.89 -26.39
CA VAL A 12 -16.71 -12.52 -26.74
C VAL A 12 -16.25 -11.52 -25.69
N GLY A 13 -16.36 -11.86 -24.40
CA GLY A 13 -15.86 -11.02 -23.30
C GLY A 13 -14.35 -10.78 -23.38
N GLU A 14 -13.56 -11.83 -23.57
CA GLU A 14 -12.10 -11.72 -23.71
C GLU A 14 -11.68 -10.92 -24.93
N SER A 15 -12.33 -11.14 -26.08
CA SER A 15 -12.01 -10.42 -27.31
C SER A 15 -12.38 -8.94 -27.24
N HIS A 16 -13.47 -8.58 -26.55
CA HIS A 16 -13.78 -7.17 -26.26
C HIS A 16 -12.72 -6.52 -25.36
N LEU A 17 -12.27 -7.20 -24.31
CA LEU A 17 -11.22 -6.68 -23.42
C LEU A 17 -9.91 -6.45 -24.17
N GLN A 18 -9.51 -7.39 -25.04
CA GLN A 18 -8.30 -7.25 -25.86
C GLN A 18 -8.42 -6.09 -26.86
N LEU A 19 -9.57 -5.93 -27.52
CA LEU A 19 -9.82 -4.80 -28.42
C LEU A 19 -9.77 -3.47 -27.66
N GLN A 20 -10.40 -3.40 -26.50
CA GLN A 20 -10.37 -2.21 -25.65
C GLN A 20 -8.93 -1.85 -25.24
N GLU A 21 -8.14 -2.82 -24.79
CA GLU A 21 -6.73 -2.57 -24.45
C GLU A 21 -5.94 -2.06 -25.66
N GLN A 22 -6.17 -2.63 -26.85
CA GLN A 22 -5.50 -2.22 -28.08
C GLN A 22 -5.89 -0.78 -28.47
N GLU A 23 -7.17 -0.41 -28.36
CA GLU A 23 -7.63 0.95 -28.63
C GLU A 23 -7.06 1.95 -27.62
N GLU A 24 -7.05 1.60 -26.34
CA GLU A 24 -6.43 2.44 -25.30
C GLU A 24 -4.93 2.63 -25.54
N ARG A 25 -4.22 1.59 -25.98
CA ARG A 25 -2.80 1.69 -26.38
C ARG A 25 -2.60 2.61 -27.58
N LYS A 26 -3.50 2.58 -28.58
CA LYS A 26 -3.44 3.47 -29.76
C LYS A 26 -3.73 4.94 -29.42
N LYS A 27 -4.59 5.18 -28.42
CA LYS A 27 -4.92 6.54 -27.92
C LYS A 27 -3.79 7.17 -27.11
N ARG A 28 -2.88 6.37 -26.55
CA ARG A 28 -1.73 6.90 -25.80
C ARG A 28 -0.76 7.59 -26.76
N PRO A 29 -0.36 8.84 -26.49
CA PRO A 29 0.67 9.49 -27.29
C PRO A 29 1.95 8.66 -27.20
N ARG A 30 2.53 8.32 -28.36
CA ARG A 30 3.83 7.63 -28.40
C ARG A 30 4.88 8.56 -27.79
N LYS A 31 5.74 8.03 -26.90
CA LYS A 31 6.91 8.78 -26.43
C LYS A 31 7.71 9.20 -27.66
N ARG A 32 7.87 10.52 -27.84
CA ARG A 32 8.62 11.10 -28.95
C ARG A 32 10.10 10.93 -28.63
N THR A 33 10.69 9.82 -29.04
CA THR A 33 12.11 9.52 -28.76
C THR A 33 13.08 10.37 -29.59
N ARG A 34 12.58 11.15 -30.56
CA ARG A 34 13.39 11.91 -31.51
C ARG A 34 12.85 13.34 -31.62
N ILE A 35 13.75 14.32 -31.49
CA ILE A 35 13.48 15.78 -31.56
C ILE A 35 12.68 16.12 -32.84
N MET A 36 13.12 15.57 -33.99
CA MET A 36 12.44 15.66 -35.28
C MET A 36 12.04 14.26 -35.73
N GLY A 37 10.79 13.88 -35.51
CA GLY A 37 10.23 12.55 -35.83
C GLY A 37 9.76 12.37 -37.27
N ASP A 38 9.95 13.37 -38.14
CA ASP A 38 9.50 13.39 -39.53
C ASP A 38 10.45 12.67 -40.50
N GLY A 39 11.70 12.42 -40.09
CA GLY A 39 12.72 11.76 -40.91
C GLY A 39 13.30 12.64 -42.01
N MET A 40 12.96 13.92 -42.05
CA MET A 40 13.43 14.87 -43.05
C MET A 40 14.72 15.55 -42.59
N ALA A 41 15.61 15.85 -43.54
CA ALA A 41 16.81 16.63 -43.25
C ALA A 41 16.40 18.08 -42.89
N LYS A 42 16.79 18.54 -41.71
CA LYS A 42 16.56 19.90 -41.22
C LYS A 42 17.87 20.68 -41.23
N LEU A 43 17.81 21.98 -41.51
CA LEU A 43 18.96 22.86 -41.42
C LEU A 43 19.31 23.08 -39.93
N VAL A 44 20.51 22.67 -39.53
CA VAL A 44 20.96 22.73 -38.12
C VAL A 44 21.04 24.18 -37.59
N THR A 45 21.37 25.13 -38.46
CA THR A 45 21.44 26.57 -38.14
C THR A 45 20.10 27.30 -38.31
N GLY A 46 19.03 26.61 -38.67
CA GLY A 46 17.72 27.23 -38.79
C GLY A 46 17.09 27.48 -37.41
N ASP A 47 16.46 28.64 -37.23
CA ASP A 47 15.80 29.04 -35.98
C ASP A 47 14.76 28.03 -35.48
N GLU A 48 14.12 27.29 -36.39
CA GLU A 48 13.16 26.23 -36.02
C GLU A 48 13.84 25.02 -35.38
N PHE A 49 15.06 24.69 -35.82
CA PHE A 49 15.81 23.57 -35.27
C PHE A 49 16.32 23.89 -33.87
N THR A 50 16.88 25.09 -33.67
CA THR A 50 17.40 25.53 -32.38
C THR A 50 16.29 25.59 -31.33
N LYS A 51 15.13 26.18 -31.66
CA LYS A 51 13.97 26.21 -30.76
C LYS A 51 13.50 24.82 -30.32
N HIS A 52 13.40 23.87 -31.26
CA HIS A 52 12.98 22.52 -30.90
C HIS A 52 14.01 21.74 -30.08
N VAL A 53 15.30 22.06 -30.20
CA VAL A 53 16.34 21.51 -29.33
C VAL A 53 16.21 22.09 -27.92
N GLU A 54 16.05 23.42 -27.80
CA GLU A 54 15.84 24.10 -26.51
C GLU A 54 14.58 23.59 -25.79
N GLU A 55 13.46 23.44 -26.50
CA GLU A 55 12.23 22.87 -25.95
C GLU A 55 12.44 21.43 -25.44
N HIS A 56 13.13 20.59 -26.21
CA HIS A 56 13.41 19.21 -25.80
C HIS A 56 14.37 19.13 -24.61
N GLU A 57 15.37 20.00 -24.54
CA GLU A 57 16.27 20.09 -23.38
C GLU A 57 15.51 20.53 -22.13
N GLN A 58 14.64 21.55 -22.24
CA GLN A 58 13.81 22.01 -21.14
C GLN A 58 12.82 20.92 -20.67
N GLU A 59 12.13 20.24 -21.60
CA GLU A 59 11.27 19.10 -21.28
C GLU A 59 12.05 17.98 -20.56
N GLY A 60 13.30 17.74 -20.96
CA GLY A 60 14.20 16.78 -20.32
C GLY A 60 14.57 17.18 -18.89
N ILE A 61 14.87 18.46 -18.66
CA ILE A 61 15.13 19.02 -17.33
C ILE A 61 13.88 18.88 -16.46
N ASP A 62 12.73 19.33 -16.94
CA ASP A 62 11.46 19.26 -16.20
C ASP A 62 11.06 17.80 -15.87
N GLU A 63 11.27 16.85 -16.80
CA GLU A 63 11.01 15.42 -16.55
C GLU A 63 11.97 14.87 -15.47
N GLN A 64 13.22 15.31 -15.48
CA GLN A 64 14.23 14.90 -14.50
C GLN A 64 13.91 15.47 -13.12
N GLU A 65 13.60 16.76 -13.00
CA GLU A 65 13.16 17.38 -11.75
C GLU A 65 11.91 16.69 -11.19
N ALA A 66 10.93 16.39 -12.04
CA ALA A 66 9.75 15.64 -11.64
C ALA A 66 10.06 14.21 -11.20
N LYS A 67 11.08 13.55 -11.77
CA LYS A 67 11.56 12.24 -11.30
C LYS A 67 12.22 12.35 -9.93
N ASP A 68 13.04 13.38 -9.74
CA ASP A 68 13.77 13.60 -8.50
C ASP A 68 12.82 13.92 -7.34
N VAL A 69 11.83 14.80 -7.55
CA VAL A 69 10.76 15.06 -6.57
C VAL A 69 10.00 13.79 -6.19
N ARG A 70 9.66 12.95 -7.19
CA ARG A 70 9.00 11.66 -6.93
C ARG A 70 9.90 10.69 -6.17
N ALA A 71 11.19 10.68 -6.46
CA ALA A 71 12.16 9.83 -5.77
C ALA A 71 12.29 10.25 -4.29
N GLU A 72 12.40 11.55 -4.02
CA GLU A 72 12.44 12.09 -2.66
C GLU A 72 11.19 11.74 -1.86
N LEU A 73 10.01 11.94 -2.44
CA LEU A 73 8.73 11.60 -1.80
C LEU A 73 8.65 10.10 -1.48
N MET A 74 9.13 9.25 -2.39
CA MET A 74 9.20 7.80 -2.18
C MET A 74 10.18 7.43 -1.06
N GLU A 75 11.32 8.11 -0.94
CA GLU A 75 12.25 7.87 0.16
C GLU A 75 11.66 8.30 1.51
N ARG A 76 11.02 9.47 1.60
CA ARG A 76 10.28 9.92 2.80
C ARG A 76 9.19 8.93 3.20
N TYR A 77 8.49 8.37 2.21
CA TYR A 77 7.48 7.35 2.46
C TYR A 77 8.06 6.04 2.96
N LYS A 78 9.18 5.58 2.37
CA LYS A 78 9.87 4.38 2.83
C LYS A 78 10.39 4.52 4.26
N THR A 79 10.97 5.66 4.60
CA THR A 79 11.47 5.90 5.97
C THR A 79 10.33 5.89 6.97
N ALA A 80 9.26 6.63 6.70
CA ALA A 80 8.08 6.68 7.57
C ALA A 80 7.40 5.30 7.74
N ILE A 81 7.32 4.48 6.68
CA ILE A 81 6.83 3.09 6.80
C ILE A 81 7.72 2.28 7.72
N LYS A 82 9.04 2.33 7.54
CA LYS A 82 9.97 1.55 8.37
C LYS A 82 9.83 1.91 9.84
N GLU A 83 9.73 3.20 10.15
CA GLU A 83 9.52 3.63 11.52
C GLU A 83 8.15 3.20 12.07
N TRP A 84 7.10 3.27 11.25
CA TRP A 84 5.77 2.79 11.63
C TRP A 84 5.79 1.29 11.93
N GLU A 85 6.42 0.47 11.09
CA GLU A 85 6.57 -0.97 11.28
C GLU A 85 7.31 -1.30 12.57
N GLU A 86 8.37 -0.56 12.90
CA GLU A 86 9.10 -0.76 14.16
C GLU A 86 8.22 -0.43 15.37
N ARG A 87 7.51 0.70 15.36
CA ARG A 87 6.56 1.06 16.42
C ARG A 87 5.46 0.01 16.58
N GLU A 88 4.97 -0.54 15.47
CA GLU A 88 3.94 -1.57 15.45
C GLU A 88 4.42 -2.90 16.05
N LYS A 89 5.66 -3.31 15.73
CA LYS A 89 6.30 -4.48 16.36
C LYS A 89 6.43 -4.30 17.86
N GLN A 90 6.91 -3.13 18.32
CA GLN A 90 7.02 -2.84 19.75
C GLN A 90 5.66 -2.89 20.44
N ARG A 91 4.61 -2.34 19.82
CA ARG A 91 3.24 -2.43 20.32
C ARG A 91 2.76 -3.88 20.42
N SER A 92 3.01 -4.71 19.40
CA SER A 92 2.68 -6.14 19.41
C SER A 92 3.34 -6.85 20.59
N ILE A 93 4.65 -6.65 20.77
CA ILE A 93 5.41 -7.26 21.87
C ILE A 93 4.85 -6.85 23.24
N ARG A 94 4.49 -5.57 23.41
CA ARG A 94 3.85 -5.09 24.66
C ARG A 94 2.49 -5.77 24.90
N ASN A 95 1.68 -5.89 23.85
CA ASN A 95 0.38 -6.55 23.94
C ASN A 95 0.49 -8.06 24.19
N GLU A 96 1.47 -8.74 23.60
CA GLU A 96 1.75 -10.16 23.86
C GLU A 96 2.13 -10.39 25.34
N LYS A 97 2.95 -9.50 25.92
CA LYS A 97 3.26 -9.56 27.36
C LYS A 97 2.01 -9.38 28.23
N LYS A 98 1.14 -8.42 27.88
CA LYS A 98 -0.15 -8.18 28.56
C LYS A 98 -1.08 -9.39 28.42
N GLU A 99 -1.09 -10.04 27.25
CA GLU A 99 -1.87 -11.26 27.01
C GLU A 99 -1.35 -12.44 27.84
N ALA A 100 -0.03 -12.61 27.95
CA ALA A 100 0.55 -13.62 28.82
C ALA A 100 0.20 -13.39 30.30
N GLN A 101 0.22 -12.13 30.77
CA GLN A 101 -0.22 -11.76 32.11
C GLN A 101 -1.71 -12.06 32.32
N PHE A 102 -2.56 -11.71 31.36
CA PHE A 102 -3.99 -12.01 31.41
C PHE A 102 -4.26 -13.52 31.44
N CYS A 103 -3.61 -14.30 30.59
CA CYS A 103 -3.73 -15.76 30.55
C CYS A 103 -3.28 -16.41 31.87
N SER A 104 -2.18 -15.93 32.46
CA SER A 104 -1.72 -16.45 33.75
C SER A 104 -2.69 -16.11 34.90
N ALA A 105 -3.20 -14.87 34.94
CA ALA A 105 -4.22 -14.45 35.92
C ALA A 105 -5.53 -15.25 35.76
N LEU A 106 -5.97 -15.49 34.52
CA LEU A 106 -7.12 -16.36 34.25
C LEU A 106 -6.89 -17.79 34.73
N ALA A 107 -5.73 -18.37 34.46
CA ALA A 107 -5.41 -19.73 34.89
C ALA A 107 -5.41 -19.87 36.43
N VAL A 108 -4.90 -18.87 37.15
CA VAL A 108 -4.98 -18.82 38.62
C VAL A 108 -6.43 -18.74 39.09
N TRP A 109 -7.24 -17.88 38.47
CA TRP A 109 -8.65 -17.76 38.80
C TRP A 109 -9.44 -19.04 38.52
N GLU A 110 -9.18 -19.73 37.40
CA GLU A 110 -9.83 -20.99 37.05
C GLU A 110 -9.49 -22.11 38.04
N LYS A 111 -8.22 -22.22 38.46
CA LYS A 111 -7.81 -23.16 39.51
C LYS A 111 -8.56 -22.90 40.82
N GLU A 112 -8.70 -21.64 41.21
CA GLU A 112 -9.42 -21.28 42.45
C GLU A 112 -10.94 -21.47 42.30
N ARG A 113 -11.51 -21.19 41.13
CA ARG A 113 -12.91 -21.49 40.80
C ARG A 113 -13.20 -22.98 40.96
N ASP A 114 -12.35 -23.83 40.43
CA ASP A 114 -12.55 -25.27 40.48
C ASP A 114 -12.40 -25.81 41.92
N ARG A 115 -11.46 -25.27 42.71
CA ARG A 115 -11.34 -25.55 44.15
C ARG A 115 -12.59 -25.08 44.92
N ALA A 116 -13.09 -23.89 44.62
CA ALA A 116 -14.27 -23.33 45.25
C ALA A 116 -15.52 -24.16 44.96
N LYS A 117 -15.68 -24.61 43.69
CA LYS A 117 -16.76 -25.51 43.28
C LYS A 117 -16.72 -26.84 44.02
N LYS A 118 -15.54 -27.47 44.15
CA LYS A 118 -15.37 -28.70 44.94
C LYS A 118 -15.74 -28.51 46.42
N GLY A 119 -15.35 -27.38 47.00
CA GLY A 119 -15.66 -27.03 48.40
C GLY A 119 -17.04 -26.42 48.62
N LYS A 120 -17.92 -26.36 47.60
CA LYS A 120 -19.23 -25.67 47.64
C LYS A 120 -19.17 -24.23 48.15
N ARG A 121 -18.04 -23.54 47.96
CA ARG A 121 -17.83 -22.13 48.29
C ARG A 121 -17.83 -21.26 47.05
N ARG A 122 -18.02 -19.95 47.20
CA ARG A 122 -17.88 -18.97 46.11
C ARG A 122 -16.44 -18.46 46.03
N VAL A 123 -16.00 -18.09 44.83
CA VAL A 123 -14.69 -17.44 44.63
C VAL A 123 -14.76 -16.02 45.18
N GLY A 124 -13.79 -15.64 46.01
CA GLY A 124 -13.79 -14.36 46.74
C GLY A 124 -13.43 -13.14 45.91
N TRP A 125 -12.92 -13.31 44.68
CA TRP A 125 -12.57 -12.22 43.78
C TRP A 125 -13.11 -12.44 42.36
N ALA A 126 -13.27 -11.33 41.64
CA ALA A 126 -13.86 -11.31 40.30
C ALA A 126 -12.95 -12.01 39.27
N LYS A 127 -13.57 -12.49 38.18
CA LYS A 127 -12.86 -13.04 37.02
C LYS A 127 -12.05 -11.91 36.35
N PRO A 128 -10.74 -12.09 36.09
CA PRO A 128 -9.95 -11.14 35.31
C PRO A 128 -10.60 -10.87 33.94
N LYS A 129 -10.64 -9.60 33.51
CA LYS A 129 -11.12 -9.19 32.19
C LYS A 129 -9.97 -8.64 31.35
N LYS A 130 -10.06 -8.76 30.02
CA LYS A 130 -9.06 -8.19 29.10
C LYS A 130 -8.94 -6.66 29.26
N ALA A 131 -10.03 -5.98 29.59
CA ALA A 131 -10.04 -4.54 29.82
C ALA A 131 -9.14 -4.09 30.99
N ASP A 132 -8.85 -4.99 31.94
CA ASP A 132 -8.07 -4.66 33.14
C ASP A 132 -6.54 -4.61 32.86
N PHE A 133 -6.11 -4.96 31.65
CA PHE A 133 -4.68 -5.11 31.26
C PHE A 133 -4.22 -4.04 30.25
N ASP A 134 -4.98 -2.96 30.06
CA ASP A 134 -4.64 -1.78 29.26
C ASP A 134 -4.01 -2.09 27.88
N PHE A 135 -4.66 -2.94 27.09
CA PHE A 135 -4.19 -3.27 25.74
C PHE A 135 -4.13 -2.02 24.84
N GLU A 136 -3.02 -1.87 24.12
CA GLU A 136 -2.85 -0.76 23.19
C GLU A 136 -3.61 -1.05 21.89
N ALA A 137 -4.58 -0.19 21.56
CA ALA A 137 -5.35 -0.29 20.33
C ALA A 137 -4.53 0.11 19.10
N ALA A 138 -4.80 -0.52 17.95
CA ALA A 138 -4.08 -0.22 16.72
C ALA A 138 -4.37 1.16 16.13
N ALA A 139 -5.50 1.77 16.48
CA ALA A 139 -5.92 3.07 15.98
C ALA A 139 -5.01 4.23 16.42
N THR A 140 -4.16 4.05 17.43
CA THR A 140 -3.26 5.10 17.94
C THR A 140 -2.02 5.33 17.08
N ASN A 141 -1.70 4.41 16.16
CA ASN A 141 -0.55 4.51 15.27
C ASN A 141 -0.96 4.23 13.81
N PRO A 142 -1.60 5.21 13.13
CA PRO A 142 -2.11 5.01 11.78
C PRO A 142 -0.96 4.83 10.78
N LYS A 143 -1.18 3.94 9.81
CA LYS A 143 -0.20 3.66 8.77
C LYS A 143 -0.01 4.91 7.88
N PRO A 144 1.23 5.34 7.62
CA PRO A 144 1.49 6.48 6.75
C PRO A 144 1.02 6.19 5.31
N THR A 145 0.51 7.23 4.64
CA THR A 145 0.04 7.15 3.24
C THR A 145 0.88 8.07 2.36
N LYS A 146 0.93 7.81 1.05
CA LYS A 146 1.66 8.68 0.12
C LYS A 146 1.07 10.11 0.07
N LYS A 147 -0.27 10.21 0.15
CA LYS A 147 -0.99 11.50 0.19
C LYS A 147 -0.71 12.33 1.43
N SER A 148 -0.30 11.72 2.54
CA SER A 148 0.07 12.46 3.76
C SER A 148 1.50 13.02 3.72
N MET A 149 2.21 12.89 2.59
CA MET A 149 3.60 13.34 2.42
C MET A 149 3.81 14.26 1.21
N GLU A 150 2.75 14.47 0.41
CA GLU A 150 2.66 15.54 -0.60
C GLU A 150 2.41 16.88 0.11
#